data_AF-A0AAE9AAJ2-F1
#
_entry.id   AF-A0AAE9AAJ2-F1
#
_cell.length_a   1.000
_cell.length_b   1.000
_cell.length_c   1.000
_cell.angle_alpha   90.00
_cell.angle_beta   90.00
_cell.angle_gamma   90.00
#
_symmetry.space_group_name_H-M   'P 1'
#
loop_
_entity.id
_entity.type
_entity.pdbx_description
1 polymer ?
#
loop_
_entity_poly.entity_id
_entity_poly.type
_entity_poly.pdbx_seq_one_letter_code
_entity_poly.pdbx_strand_id
1 'polypeptide(L)'
;MKNVSTIQSLAPQLPNADFYLPIVFKCYYDAFYGVAFDHQPGDVGCLNADFCELPQRENYKCIHSDAQYYSGPSMKPVTYHFTSHSFWSKDIGCYQ
;
A
#
# COMPACT_ATOMS: atom_id res chain seq x y z
N MET A 1 -10.38 24.45 22.60
CA MET A 1 -9.33 24.79 21.62
C MET A 1 -8.27 23.70 21.68
N LYS A 2 -7.91 23.07 20.56
CA LYS A 2 -6.81 22.09 20.52
C LYS A 2 -5.51 22.81 20.91
N ASN A 3 -4.61 22.14 21.64
CA ASN A 3 -3.38 22.74 22.17
C ASN A 3 -2.41 23.05 21.01
N VAL A 4 -2.50 24.28 20.47
CA VAL A 4 -1.84 24.69 19.21
C VAL A 4 -0.32 24.52 19.28
N SER A 5 0.27 24.80 20.45
CA SER A 5 1.72 24.64 20.69
C SER A 5 2.19 23.20 20.56
N THR A 6 1.41 22.23 21.06
CA THR A 6 1.71 20.80 20.94
C THR A 6 1.59 20.31 19.49
N ILE A 7 0.67 20.87 18.71
CA ILE A 7 0.54 20.52 17.28
C ILE A 7 1.70 21.11 16.47
N GLN A 8 2.11 22.34 16.78
CA GLN A 8 3.20 23.02 16.08
C GLN A 8 4.55 22.33 16.26
N SER A 9 4.81 21.74 17.44
CA SER A 9 6.06 21.01 17.69
C SER A 9 6.17 19.69 16.92
N LEU A 10 5.06 19.16 16.39
CA LEU A 10 5.05 17.96 15.55
C LEU A 10 5.40 18.24 14.10
N ALA A 11 5.19 19.48 13.61
CA ALA A 11 5.38 19.82 12.20
C ALA A 11 6.78 19.47 11.65
N PRO A 12 7.90 19.72 12.37
CA PRO A 12 9.23 19.32 11.90
C PRO A 12 9.47 17.80 11.85
N GLN A 13 8.63 17.01 12.53
CA GLN A 13 8.73 15.54 12.56
C GLN A 13 7.93 14.88 11.43
N LEU A 14 7.06 15.64 10.76
CA LEU A 14 6.30 15.13 9.64
C LEU A 14 7.21 14.91 8.43
N PRO A 15 6.92 13.91 7.59
CA PRO A 15 7.60 13.76 6.32
C PRO A 15 7.52 15.05 5.50
N ASN A 16 8.65 15.49 4.96
CA ASN A 16 8.75 16.68 4.11
C ASN A 16 8.77 16.34 2.60
N ALA A 17 8.62 15.05 2.26
CA ALA A 17 8.69 14.55 0.90
C ALA A 17 7.73 13.37 0.72
N ASP A 18 7.01 13.40 -0.40
CA ASP A 18 6.06 12.36 -0.78
C ASP A 18 6.73 11.35 -1.71
N PHE A 19 7.38 10.34 -1.16
CA PHE A 19 8.14 9.36 -1.95
C PHE A 19 7.24 8.46 -2.82
N TYR A 20 6.17 7.90 -2.23
CA TYR A 20 5.30 6.93 -2.92
C TYR A 20 4.15 7.57 -3.71
N LEU A 21 3.73 8.77 -3.33
CA LEU A 21 2.60 9.45 -3.98
C LEU A 21 2.76 9.59 -5.50
N PRO A 22 3.88 10.10 -6.06
CA PRO A 22 4.02 10.23 -7.52
C PRO A 22 4.02 8.87 -8.22
N ILE A 23 4.51 7.81 -7.57
CA ILE A 23 4.57 6.45 -8.11
C ILE A 23 3.15 5.86 -8.20
N VAL A 24 2.41 5.91 -7.09
CA VAL A 24 1.00 5.45 -7.03
C VAL A 24 0.13 6.25 -7.99
N PHE A 25 0.29 7.58 -8.02
CA PHE A 25 -0.46 8.43 -8.92
C PHE A 25 -0.21 8.05 -10.39
N LYS A 26 1.05 7.87 -10.79
CA LYS A 26 1.40 7.42 -12.15
C LYS A 26 0.78 6.07 -12.47
N CYS A 27 0.93 5.09 -11.58
CA CYS A 27 0.35 3.76 -11.75
C CYS A 27 -1.17 3.83 -11.97
N TYR A 28 -1.88 4.61 -11.16
CA TYR A 28 -3.33 4.78 -11.29
C TYR A 28 -3.71 5.58 -12.53
N TYR A 29 -2.85 6.52 -12.94
CA TYR A 29 -3.05 7.28 -14.16
C TYR A 29 -2.94 6.39 -15.39
N ASP A 30 -1.87 5.62 -15.49
CA ASP A 30 -1.63 4.72 -16.62
C ASP A 30 -2.70 3.62 -16.69
N ALA A 31 -3.17 3.13 -15.55
CA ALA A 31 -4.19 2.07 -15.50
C ALA A 31 -5.64 2.59 -15.62
N PHE A 32 -5.92 3.84 -15.26
CA PHE A 32 -7.29 4.35 -15.22
C PHE A 32 -7.46 5.82 -15.56
N TYR A 33 -6.81 6.75 -14.83
CA TYR A 33 -7.16 8.17 -15.00
C TYR A 33 -6.88 8.68 -16.42
N GLY A 34 -5.78 8.24 -17.04
CA GLY A 34 -5.48 8.57 -18.43
C GLY A 34 -6.55 8.07 -19.41
N VAL A 35 -7.09 6.88 -19.19
CA VAL A 35 -8.16 6.30 -20.01
C VAL A 35 -9.48 7.03 -19.79
N ALA A 36 -9.84 7.27 -18.52
CA ALA A 36 -11.13 7.82 -18.12
C ALA A 36 -11.27 9.31 -18.42
N PHE A 37 -10.17 10.07 -18.34
CA PHE A 37 -10.21 11.54 -18.38
C PHE A 37 -9.38 12.16 -19.51
N ASP A 38 -8.36 11.47 -20.02
CA ASP A 38 -7.38 12.06 -20.98
C ASP A 38 -7.27 11.30 -22.30
N HIS A 39 -8.22 10.40 -22.60
CA HIS A 39 -8.30 9.62 -23.85
C HIS A 39 -7.04 8.81 -24.17
N GLN A 40 -6.28 8.39 -23.14
CA GLN A 40 -5.13 7.52 -23.31
C GLN A 40 -5.57 6.06 -23.58
N PRO A 41 -4.79 5.28 -24.34
CA PRO A 41 -4.98 3.84 -24.43
C PRO A 41 -4.73 3.18 -23.07
N GLY A 42 -5.57 2.22 -22.67
CA GLY A 42 -5.34 1.45 -21.45
C GLY A 42 -6.41 0.38 -21.22
N ASP A 43 -6.24 -0.40 -20.16
CA ASP A 43 -7.06 -1.56 -19.82
C ASP A 43 -7.76 -1.33 -18.48
N VAL A 44 -9.09 -1.49 -18.43
CA VAL A 44 -9.88 -1.14 -17.24
C VAL A 44 -9.94 -2.35 -16.30
N GLY A 45 -8.89 -2.54 -15.52
CA GLY A 45 -8.83 -3.51 -14.43
C GLY A 45 -9.33 -2.94 -13.09
N CYS A 46 -9.59 -3.82 -12.12
CA CYS A 46 -9.77 -3.40 -10.72
C CYS A 46 -8.47 -2.80 -10.20
N LEU A 47 -8.45 -1.48 -9.97
CA LEU A 47 -7.27 -0.77 -9.50
C LEU A 47 -7.00 -1.08 -8.03
N ASN A 48 -5.79 -1.52 -7.75
CA ASN A 48 -5.26 -1.61 -6.40
C ASN A 48 -3.78 -1.19 -6.41
N ALA A 49 -3.31 -0.59 -5.33
CA ALA A 49 -1.91 -0.21 -5.17
C ALA A 49 -0.99 -1.45 -5.22
N ASP A 50 -1.52 -2.63 -4.95
CA ASP A 50 -0.82 -3.92 -5.08
C ASP A 50 -0.34 -4.22 -6.51
N PHE A 51 -0.87 -3.55 -7.54
CA PHE A 51 -0.40 -3.66 -8.93
C PHE A 51 0.69 -2.64 -9.28
N CYS A 52 0.95 -1.67 -8.41
CA CYS A 52 1.97 -0.67 -8.63
C CYS A 52 3.33 -1.21 -8.18
N GLU A 53 4.38 -0.98 -8.96
CA GLU A 53 5.74 -1.29 -8.51
C GLU A 53 6.17 -0.26 -7.47
N LEU A 54 6.27 -0.67 -6.21
CA LEU A 54 6.65 0.20 -5.10
C LEU A 54 8.08 -0.09 -4.64
N PRO A 55 9.08 0.72 -5.04
CA PRO A 55 10.46 0.45 -4.72
C PRO A 55 10.73 0.63 -3.23
N GLN A 56 11.47 -0.32 -2.67
CA GLN A 56 11.97 -0.27 -1.31
C GLN A 56 12.99 0.88 -1.14
N ARG A 57 12.77 1.75 -0.15
CA ARG A 57 13.75 2.79 0.19
C ARG A 57 14.90 2.21 1.01
N GLU A 58 16.12 2.64 0.71
CA GLU A 58 17.32 2.23 1.46
C GLU A 58 17.28 2.69 2.92
N ASN A 59 16.82 3.92 3.15
CA ASN A 59 16.87 4.57 4.47
C ASN A 59 15.58 4.41 5.29
N TYR A 60 14.50 3.90 4.70
CA TYR A 60 13.22 3.76 5.40
C TYR A 60 12.42 2.58 4.86
N LYS A 61 12.50 1.44 5.54
CA LYS A 61 11.76 0.25 5.10
C LYS A 61 10.25 0.39 5.23
N CYS A 62 9.51 -0.14 4.25
CA CYS A 62 8.06 -0.26 4.39
C CYS A 62 7.71 -1.09 5.62
N ILE A 63 6.54 -0.78 6.18
CA ILE A 63 5.90 -1.64 7.15
C ILE A 63 5.12 -2.68 6.36
N HIS A 64 5.56 -3.93 6.41
CA HIS A 64 4.83 -5.05 5.85
C HIS A 64 3.87 -5.58 6.91
N SER A 65 2.59 -5.69 6.58
CA SER A 65 1.59 -6.38 7.40
C SER A 65 1.57 -7.85 7.02
N ASP A 66 1.66 -8.74 8.01
CA ASP A 66 1.64 -10.17 7.81
C ASP A 66 0.85 -10.85 8.94
N ALA A 67 0.54 -12.14 8.80
CA ALA A 67 -0.25 -12.88 9.78
C ALA A 67 0.10 -14.37 9.74
N GLN A 68 -0.29 -15.10 10.79
CA GLN A 68 -0.22 -16.55 10.78
C GLN A 68 -1.39 -17.11 9.96
N TYR A 69 -1.09 -17.89 8.91
CA TYR A 69 -2.08 -18.45 7.99
C TYR A 69 -2.52 -19.86 8.39
N TYR A 70 -3.82 -20.12 8.27
CA TYR A 70 -4.43 -21.42 8.49
C TYR A 70 -5.30 -21.80 7.31
N SER A 71 -5.22 -23.07 6.93
CA SER A 71 -6.08 -23.64 5.90
C SER A 71 -6.99 -24.67 6.55
N GLY A 72 -8.25 -24.68 6.15
CA GLY A 72 -9.17 -25.76 6.50
C GLY A 72 -8.77 -27.08 5.83
N PRO A 73 -9.45 -28.18 6.17
CA PRO A 73 -9.34 -29.42 5.41
C PRO A 73 -9.63 -29.19 3.92
N SER A 74 -8.91 -29.91 3.05
CA SER A 74 -9.11 -29.81 1.60
C SER A 74 -10.54 -30.20 1.21
N MET A 75 -11.28 -29.25 0.65
CA MET A 75 -12.69 -29.41 0.26
C MET A 75 -12.89 -29.03 -1.21
N LYS A 76 -13.91 -29.62 -1.86
CA LYS A 76 -14.36 -29.26 -3.22
C LYS A 76 -15.79 -28.69 -3.15
N PRO A 77 -16.11 -27.60 -3.88
CA PRO A 77 -15.24 -26.86 -4.81
C PRO A 77 -14.35 -25.79 -4.14
N VAL A 78 -14.61 -25.47 -2.87
CA VAL A 78 -13.93 -24.38 -2.15
C VAL A 78 -13.29 -24.92 -0.88
N THR A 79 -12.05 -24.53 -0.62
CA THR A 79 -11.38 -24.66 0.68
C THR A 79 -11.33 -23.28 1.33
N TYR A 80 -11.57 -23.20 2.63
CA TYR A 80 -11.53 -21.93 3.36
C TYR A 80 -10.15 -21.71 3.98
N HIS A 81 -9.73 -20.45 4.02
CA HIS A 81 -8.48 -20.00 4.63
C HIS A 81 -8.79 -18.85 5.58
N PHE A 82 -8.07 -18.78 6.69
CA PHE A 82 -8.18 -17.69 7.65
C PHE A 82 -6.83 -17.39 8.28
N THR A 83 -6.72 -16.22 8.91
CA THR A 83 -5.48 -15.76 9.54
C THR A 83 -5.70 -15.46 11.02
N SER A 84 -4.64 -15.58 11.82
CA SER A 84 -4.60 -15.09 13.20
C SER A 84 -3.28 -14.39 13.48
N HIS A 85 -3.17 -13.69 14.62
CA HIS A 85 -1.95 -12.99 15.05
C HIS A 85 -1.36 -12.08 13.95
N SER A 86 -2.13 -11.09 13.49
CA SER A 86 -1.60 -10.08 12.58
C SER A 86 -0.48 -9.28 13.25
N PHE A 87 0.57 -9.00 12.50
CA PHE A 87 1.70 -8.20 12.94
C PHE A 87 2.22 -7.31 11.82
N TRP A 88 3.04 -6.34 12.20
CA TRP A 88 3.64 -5.37 11.30
C TRP A 88 5.14 -5.36 11.52
N SER A 89 5.92 -5.59 10.47
CA SER A 89 7.38 -5.63 10.54
C SER A 89 8.03 -4.80 9.43
N LYS A 90 9.22 -4.26 9.74
CA LYS A 90 10.13 -3.64 8.77
C LYS A 90 11.09 -4.63 8.13
N ASP A 91 11.17 -5.86 8.64
CA ASP A 91 12.20 -6.82 8.26
C ASP A 91 12.03 -7.28 6.82
N ILE A 92 10.78 -7.50 6.41
CA ILE A 92 10.37 -7.83 5.04
C ILE A 92 10.59 -6.60 4.15
N GLY A 93 9.90 -5.48 4.39
CA GLY A 93 9.97 -4.29 3.53
C GLY A 93 8.89 -4.28 2.46
N CYS A 94 9.10 -3.56 1.36
CA CYS A 94 8.12 -3.36 0.29
C CYS A 94 8.16 -4.47 -0.78
N TYR A 95 8.61 -5.69 -0.46
CA TYR A 95 8.62 -6.78 -1.44
C TYR A 95 7.18 -7.20 -1.75
N GLN A 96 6.84 -7.19 -3.04
CA GLN A 96 5.62 -7.74 -3.62
C GLN A 96 5.90 -9.14 -4.16
#